data_AF-D2KTB3-F1
#
_entry.id   AF-D2KTB3-F1
#
_cell.length_a   1.000
_cell.length_b   1.000
_cell.length_c   1.000
_cell.angle_alpha   90.00
_cell.angle_beta   90.00
_cell.angle_gamma   90.00
#
_symmetry.space_group_name_H-M   'P 1'
#
loop_
_entity.id
_entity.type
_entity.pdbx_description
1 polymer ?
#
loop_
_entity_poly.entity_id
_entity_poly.type
_entity_poly.pdbx_seq_one_letter_code
_entity_poly.pdbx_strand_id
1 'polypeptide(L)'
;KVVEGAFTVGDLPVLFTTSTLAMGVNLPAHLVVIKSTMHYAGGLFEEYSETDILQMIGRAGRPQFDTTATAVIMTRLSTRDKYIQMLAYRDTVESSLHRHLIEHLNAEIVLHTITDVNIAVEWIRSTLLYIRALKNPSHYGFASGLNKDGIEAKLQELCLKNLNDLSSLDLIKMDEGVNFKPTEAGRLMAWYYITFETVKKFYTISGKETLSDLVTLIAGCKEFLDIQLRINEKKTLNTLNKDPNRITIRFPMEGRIKTREMKVNCLIQAQLGCIPIQDFALTQDTAKIFRHGSRITRWLSDFVAAQEK
;
A
#
# COMPACT_ATOMS: atom_id res chain seq x y z
N LYS A 1 -12.76 -0.76 27.20
CA LYS A 1 -12.41 -0.85 28.64
C LYS A 1 -13.45 -1.57 29.50
N VAL A 2 -14.72 -1.13 29.57
CA VAL A 2 -15.74 -1.83 30.40
C VAL A 2 -15.93 -3.29 29.96
N VAL A 3 -16.09 -3.52 28.66
CA VAL A 3 -16.25 -4.87 28.09
C VAL A 3 -15.00 -5.75 28.31
N GLU A 4 -13.80 -5.21 28.12
CA GLU A 4 -12.54 -5.93 28.36
C GLU A 4 -12.36 -6.31 29.83
N GLY A 5 -12.71 -5.41 30.76
CA GLY A 5 -12.64 -5.67 32.19
C GLY A 5 -13.60 -6.78 32.61
N ALA A 6 -14.85 -6.72 32.15
CA ALA A 6 -15.85 -7.76 32.44
C ALA A 6 -15.45 -9.14 31.86
N PHE A 7 -14.78 -9.18 30.70
CA PHE A 7 -14.23 -10.43 30.16
C PHE A 7 -13.04 -10.96 30.96
N THR A 8 -12.16 -10.08 31.45
CA THR A 8 -10.96 -10.47 32.21
C THR A 8 -11.32 -11.04 33.58
N VAL A 9 -12.34 -10.47 34.23
CA VAL A 9 -12.85 -10.94 35.52
C VAL A 9 -13.69 -12.22 35.38
N GLY A 10 -14.17 -12.52 34.16
CA GLY A 10 -14.95 -13.74 33.86
C GLY A 10 -16.46 -13.53 33.89
N ASP A 11 -16.95 -12.31 34.11
CA ASP A 11 -18.38 -11.96 34.06
C ASP A 11 -18.95 -12.10 32.64
N LEU A 12 -18.11 -11.91 31.62
CA LEU A 12 -18.44 -12.18 30.22
C LEU A 12 -17.74 -13.46 29.76
N PRO A 13 -18.49 -14.56 29.52
CA PRO A 13 -17.89 -15.82 29.08
C PRO A 13 -17.48 -15.81 27.60
N VAL A 14 -18.10 -14.95 26.78
CA VAL A 14 -17.87 -14.87 25.33
C VAL A 14 -17.77 -13.41 24.89
N LEU A 15 -16.75 -13.11 24.11
CA LEU A 15 -16.51 -11.79 23.54
C LEU A 15 -16.40 -11.87 22.01
N PHE A 16 -17.18 -11.05 21.31
CA PHE A 16 -17.09 -10.90 19.86
C PHE A 16 -16.29 -9.66 19.51
N THR A 17 -15.21 -9.82 18.74
CA THR A 17 -14.31 -8.71 18.37
C THR A 17 -14.02 -8.65 16.88
N THR A 18 -13.65 -7.46 16.42
CA THR A 18 -13.04 -7.24 15.10
C THR A 18 -11.54 -7.59 15.13
N SER A 19 -10.91 -7.74 13.97
CA SER A 19 -9.48 -8.06 13.82
C SER A 19 -8.55 -7.07 14.55
N THR A 20 -9.00 -5.83 14.76
CA THR A 20 -8.26 -4.79 15.47
C THR A 20 -7.92 -5.14 16.92
N LEU A 21 -8.70 -6.01 17.59
CA LEU A 21 -8.37 -6.44 18.96
C LEU A 21 -7.03 -7.19 18.99
N ALA A 22 -6.80 -8.08 18.00
CA ALA A 22 -5.61 -8.90 17.94
C ALA A 22 -4.32 -8.07 17.88
N MET A 23 -4.38 -6.84 17.36
CA MET A 23 -3.25 -5.94 17.27
C MET A 23 -3.18 -4.91 18.41
N GLY A 24 -4.32 -4.54 19.00
CA GLY A 24 -4.45 -3.34 19.83
C GLY A 24 -4.56 -3.56 21.35
N VAL A 25 -4.90 -4.77 21.81
CA VAL A 25 -5.19 -5.01 23.23
C VAL A 25 -4.66 -6.37 23.68
N ASN A 26 -4.02 -6.41 24.85
CA ASN A 26 -3.57 -7.66 25.45
C ASN A 26 -4.69 -8.34 26.25
N LEU A 27 -5.62 -8.98 25.56
CA LEU A 27 -6.73 -9.71 26.17
C LEU A 27 -6.71 -11.19 25.75
N PRO A 28 -6.04 -12.07 26.52
CA PRO A 28 -5.98 -13.50 26.21
C PRO A 28 -7.27 -14.23 26.59
N ALA A 29 -7.60 -15.28 25.86
CA ALA A 29 -8.76 -16.14 26.08
C ALA A 29 -8.36 -17.62 25.98
N HIS A 30 -9.00 -18.52 26.72
CA HIS A 30 -8.70 -19.96 26.64
C HIS A 30 -8.99 -20.53 25.22
N LEU A 31 -10.11 -20.10 24.64
CA LEU A 31 -10.56 -20.48 23.30
C LEU A 31 -10.69 -19.23 22.42
N VAL A 32 -10.03 -19.24 21.26
CA VAL A 32 -10.21 -18.23 20.21
C VAL A 32 -10.85 -18.88 18.99
N VAL A 33 -11.95 -18.29 18.50
CA VAL A 33 -12.63 -18.75 17.29
C VAL A 33 -12.52 -17.68 16.21
N ILE A 34 -11.81 -18.00 15.13
CA ILE A 34 -11.72 -17.15 13.93
C ILE A 34 -12.87 -17.54 13.01
N LYS A 35 -13.96 -16.76 13.08
CA LYS A 35 -15.17 -16.97 12.28
C LYS A 35 -14.98 -16.37 10.89
N SER A 36 -14.63 -17.22 9.92
CA SER A 36 -14.22 -16.85 8.55
C SER A 36 -12.80 -16.30 8.45
N THR A 37 -12.11 -16.65 7.38
CA THR A 37 -10.75 -16.18 7.08
C THR A 37 -10.73 -15.10 6.00
N MET A 38 -11.89 -14.55 5.66
CA MET A 38 -12.07 -13.49 4.67
C MET A 38 -12.52 -12.21 5.36
N HIS A 39 -11.95 -11.08 4.94
CA HIS A 39 -12.31 -9.77 5.47
C HIS A 39 -12.43 -8.74 4.37
N TYR A 40 -13.11 -7.64 4.71
CA TYR A 40 -13.33 -6.55 3.78
C TYR A 40 -12.17 -5.55 3.88
N ALA A 41 -11.27 -5.56 2.90
CA ALA A 41 -10.13 -4.65 2.81
C ALA A 41 -9.87 -4.25 1.35
N GLY A 42 -9.43 -3.01 1.12
CA GLY A 42 -9.44 -2.41 -0.24
C GLY A 42 -10.82 -2.42 -0.92
N GLY A 43 -11.84 -2.68 -0.11
CA GLY A 43 -13.17 -3.15 -0.46
C GLY A 43 -13.29 -4.30 -1.47
N LEU A 44 -12.32 -5.20 -1.50
CA LEU A 44 -12.59 -6.58 -1.84
C LEU A 44 -12.81 -7.39 -0.57
N PHE A 45 -13.42 -8.56 -0.74
CA PHE A 45 -13.24 -9.63 0.24
C PHE A 45 -11.93 -10.32 -0.11
N GLU A 46 -10.94 -10.12 0.74
CA GLU A 46 -9.63 -10.77 0.64
C GLU A 46 -9.36 -11.61 1.88
N GLU A 47 -8.50 -12.61 1.73
CA GLU A 47 -8.07 -13.41 2.87
C GLU A 47 -7.27 -12.56 3.84
N TYR A 48 -7.42 -12.83 5.14
CA TYR A 48 -6.52 -12.26 6.13
C TYR A 48 -5.07 -12.63 5.80
N SER A 49 -4.15 -11.71 6.11
CA SER A 49 -2.74 -12.04 6.05
C SER A 49 -2.41 -13.14 7.07
N GLU A 50 -1.37 -13.91 6.80
CA GLU A 50 -0.90 -14.94 7.73
C GLU A 50 -0.53 -14.32 9.08
N THR A 51 0.04 -13.11 9.07
CA THR A 51 0.32 -12.34 10.27
C THR A 51 -0.94 -12.03 11.07
N ASP A 52 -2.02 -11.57 10.44
CA ASP A 52 -3.26 -11.27 11.15
C ASP A 52 -3.85 -12.52 11.81
N ILE A 53 -3.85 -13.65 11.09
CA ILE A 53 -4.34 -14.93 11.63
C ILE A 53 -3.46 -15.40 12.79
N LEU A 54 -2.13 -15.35 12.65
CA LEU A 54 -1.21 -15.71 13.72
C LEU A 54 -1.38 -14.81 14.95
N GLN A 55 -1.63 -13.51 14.76
CA GLN A 55 -1.93 -12.57 15.84
C GLN A 55 -3.24 -12.90 16.55
N MET A 56 -4.29 -13.30 15.82
CA MET A 56 -5.54 -13.77 16.41
C MET A 56 -5.32 -15.07 17.20
N ILE A 57 -4.59 -16.03 16.64
CA ILE A 57 -4.25 -17.30 17.31
C ILE A 57 -3.43 -17.03 18.58
N GLY A 58 -2.52 -16.06 18.55
CA GLY A 58 -1.71 -15.66 19.71
C GLY A 58 -2.51 -15.12 20.90
N ARG A 59 -3.82 -14.86 20.73
CA ARG A 59 -4.74 -14.54 21.83
C ARG A 59 -5.28 -15.79 22.53
N ALA A 60 -5.08 -16.98 21.95
CA ALA A 60 -5.46 -18.23 22.58
C ALA A 60 -4.43 -18.62 23.65
N GLY A 61 -4.93 -18.92 24.85
CA GLY A 61 -4.15 -19.30 26.02
C GLY A 61 -3.89 -18.12 26.94
N ARG A 62 -4.18 -18.32 28.23
CA ARG A 62 -3.87 -17.38 29.30
C ARG A 62 -2.62 -17.87 30.03
N PRO A 63 -1.45 -17.23 29.84
CA PRO A 63 -0.26 -17.57 30.58
C PRO A 63 -0.56 -17.55 32.09
N GLN A 64 -0.08 -18.54 32.84
CA GLN A 64 -0.30 -18.75 34.28
C GLN A 64 -1.68 -19.30 34.70
N PHE A 65 -2.72 -19.24 33.85
CA PHE A 65 -4.06 -19.73 34.21
C PHE A 65 -4.42 -21.05 33.51
N ASP A 66 -4.02 -21.20 32.25
CA ASP A 66 -4.38 -22.36 31.44
C ASP A 66 -3.15 -23.23 31.13
N THR A 67 -3.31 -24.56 31.19
CA THR A 67 -2.29 -25.53 30.77
C THR A 67 -2.33 -25.83 29.27
N THR A 68 -3.48 -25.59 28.64
CA THR A 68 -3.72 -25.79 27.21
C THR A 68 -4.51 -24.61 26.65
N ALA A 69 -4.39 -24.39 25.36
CA ALA A 69 -5.10 -23.34 24.64
C ALA A 69 -5.66 -23.91 23.35
N THR A 70 -6.83 -23.44 22.94
CA THR A 70 -7.46 -23.89 21.69
C THR A 70 -7.72 -22.70 20.77
N ALA A 71 -7.28 -22.82 19.52
CA ALA A 71 -7.66 -21.89 18.46
C ALA A 71 -8.41 -22.67 17.37
N VAL A 72 -9.59 -22.16 16.99
CA VAL A 72 -10.44 -22.75 15.95
C VAL A 72 -10.51 -21.80 14.77
N ILE A 73 -9.98 -22.24 13.62
CA ILE A 73 -10.06 -21.48 12.37
C ILE A 73 -11.20 -22.04 11.53
N MET A 74 -12.25 -21.24 11.33
CA MET A 74 -13.35 -21.60 10.45
C MET A 74 -13.08 -21.04 9.05
N THR A 75 -12.72 -21.90 8.11
CA THR A 75 -12.41 -21.53 6.72
C THR A 75 -13.12 -22.42 5.70
N ARG A 76 -12.99 -22.11 4.41
CA ARG A 76 -13.54 -22.94 3.32
C ARG A 76 -12.69 -24.21 3.16
N LEU A 77 -13.31 -25.29 2.69
CA LEU A 77 -12.58 -26.54 2.44
C LEU A 77 -11.41 -26.35 1.47
N SER A 78 -11.57 -25.48 0.46
CA SER A 78 -10.53 -25.16 -0.52
C SER A 78 -9.29 -24.48 0.07
N THR A 79 -9.43 -23.77 1.19
CA THR A 79 -8.35 -23.00 1.82
C THR A 79 -7.81 -23.67 3.07
N ARG A 80 -8.39 -24.80 3.50
CA ARG A 80 -7.97 -25.54 4.69
C ARG A 80 -6.48 -25.88 4.66
N ASP A 81 -6.00 -26.45 3.56
CA ASP A 81 -4.61 -26.93 3.46
C ASP A 81 -3.59 -25.78 3.55
N LYS A 82 -3.95 -24.60 3.03
CA LYS A 82 -3.15 -23.38 3.18
C LYS A 82 -2.93 -23.04 4.65
N TYR A 83 -3.99 -22.99 5.47
CA TYR A 83 -3.85 -22.66 6.89
C TYR A 83 -3.14 -23.76 7.69
N ILE A 84 -3.26 -25.04 7.28
CA ILE A 84 -2.47 -26.13 7.86
C ILE A 84 -0.97 -25.95 7.55
N GLN A 85 -0.63 -25.62 6.31
CA GLN A 85 0.76 -25.38 5.89
C GLN A 85 1.36 -24.16 6.59
N MET A 86 0.60 -23.07 6.71
CA MET A 86 0.97 -21.86 7.45
C MET A 86 1.35 -22.18 8.90
N LEU A 87 0.55 -23.00 9.60
CA LEU A 87 0.84 -23.42 10.97
C LEU A 87 2.02 -24.39 11.09
N ALA A 88 2.37 -25.08 10.01
CA ALA A 88 3.51 -25.99 9.95
C ALA A 88 4.86 -25.28 9.75
N TYR A 89 4.88 -23.92 9.77
CA TYR A 89 6.07 -23.07 9.61
C TYR A 89 6.91 -23.37 8.34
N ARG A 90 6.25 -23.75 7.24
CA ARG A 90 6.95 -24.12 6.00
C ARG A 90 7.16 -22.96 5.03
N ASP A 91 6.54 -21.81 5.29
CA ASP A 91 6.59 -20.68 4.37
C ASP A 91 7.88 -19.87 4.54
N THR A 92 8.63 -19.73 3.45
CA THR A 92 9.84 -18.93 3.43
C THR A 92 9.50 -17.46 3.19
N VAL A 93 9.94 -16.59 4.09
CA VAL A 93 9.78 -15.13 3.90
C VAL A 93 10.64 -14.64 2.73
N GLU A 94 9.99 -13.99 1.76
CA GLU A 94 10.62 -13.38 0.58
C GLU A 94 10.67 -11.85 0.70
N SER A 95 11.63 -11.22 0.02
CA SER A 95 11.77 -9.77 0.00
C SER A 95 10.83 -9.13 -1.02
N SER A 96 10.13 -8.06 -0.63
CA SER A 96 9.35 -7.21 -1.54
C SER A 96 10.06 -5.92 -1.94
N LEU A 97 11.33 -5.73 -1.54
CA LEU A 97 12.08 -4.49 -1.79
C LEU A 97 12.22 -4.17 -3.28
N HIS A 98 12.44 -5.19 -4.12
CA HIS A 98 12.58 -5.05 -5.58
C HIS A 98 11.36 -4.39 -6.25
N ARG A 99 10.17 -4.41 -5.63
CA ARG A 99 8.94 -3.82 -6.18
C ARG A 99 8.89 -2.30 -6.02
N HIS A 100 9.59 -1.75 -5.03
CA HIS A 100 9.61 -0.32 -4.68
C HIS A 100 11.04 0.20 -4.51
N LEU A 101 12.00 -0.44 -5.20
CA LEU A 101 13.42 -0.17 -5.03
C LEU A 101 13.77 1.27 -5.37
N ILE A 102 13.14 1.83 -6.41
CA ILE A 102 13.36 3.21 -6.84
C ILE A 102 12.98 4.24 -5.77
N GLU A 103 11.86 4.05 -5.07
CA GLU A 103 11.44 4.92 -3.98
C GLU A 103 12.42 4.87 -2.80
N HIS A 104 12.90 3.67 -2.45
CA HIS A 104 13.87 3.50 -1.36
C HIS A 104 15.25 4.05 -1.71
N LEU A 105 15.75 3.83 -2.93
CA LEU A 105 17.01 4.42 -3.39
C LEU A 105 16.96 5.95 -3.33
N ASN A 106 15.87 6.56 -3.82
CA ASN A 106 15.69 8.01 -3.72
C ASN A 106 15.71 8.50 -2.26
N ALA A 107 15.02 7.80 -1.36
CA ALA A 107 15.01 8.16 0.06
C ALA A 107 16.42 8.09 0.69
N GLU A 108 17.19 7.05 0.42
CA GLU A 108 18.55 6.90 0.96
C GLU A 108 19.56 7.89 0.35
N ILE A 109 19.36 8.31 -0.91
CA ILE A 109 20.13 9.39 -1.53
C ILE A 109 19.80 10.73 -0.86
N VAL A 110 18.52 11.00 -0.58
CA VAL A 110 18.06 12.20 0.14
C VAL A 110 18.61 12.24 1.58
N LEU A 111 18.73 11.09 2.24
CA LEU A 111 19.32 10.97 3.58
C LEU A 111 20.85 10.99 3.58
N HIS A 112 21.48 11.04 2.40
CA HIS A 112 22.94 10.97 2.22
C HIS A 112 23.58 9.65 2.68
N THR A 113 22.79 8.58 2.83
CA THR A 113 23.32 7.23 3.07
C THR A 113 23.97 6.68 1.80
N ILE A 114 23.33 6.90 0.64
CA ILE A 114 23.83 6.47 -0.67
C ILE A 114 24.40 7.69 -1.38
N THR A 115 25.73 7.77 -1.46
CA THR A 115 26.42 8.90 -2.12
C THR A 115 26.88 8.58 -3.53
N ASP A 116 27.06 7.30 -3.89
CA ASP A 116 27.48 6.89 -5.23
C ASP A 116 26.95 5.50 -5.59
N VAL A 117 27.21 5.06 -6.83
CA VAL A 117 26.77 3.77 -7.36
C VAL A 117 27.30 2.58 -6.54
N ASN A 118 28.56 2.64 -6.10
CA ASN A 118 29.18 1.53 -5.36
C ASN A 118 28.50 1.35 -4.00
N ILE A 119 28.26 2.45 -3.29
CA ILE A 119 27.53 2.45 -2.02
C ILE A 119 26.09 1.99 -2.23
N ALA A 120 25.44 2.35 -3.34
CA ALA A 120 24.09 1.86 -3.66
C ALA A 120 24.04 0.33 -3.78
N VAL A 121 25.04 -0.27 -4.45
CA VAL A 121 25.13 -1.74 -4.58
C VAL A 121 25.46 -2.38 -3.23
N GLU A 122 26.36 -1.79 -2.45
CA GLU A 122 26.65 -2.27 -1.09
C GLU A 122 25.42 -2.21 -0.17
N TRP A 123 24.64 -1.14 -0.26
CA TRP A 123 23.37 -1.02 0.44
C TRP A 123 22.43 -2.17 0.07
N ILE A 124 22.26 -2.49 -1.22
CA ILE A 124 21.44 -3.64 -1.64
C ILE A 124 21.97 -4.95 -1.04
N ARG A 125 23.29 -5.16 -0.99
CA ARG A 125 23.91 -6.36 -0.39
C ARG A 125 23.58 -6.52 1.08
N SER A 126 23.34 -5.42 1.81
CA SER A 126 22.94 -5.45 3.22
C SER A 126 21.48 -5.85 3.46
N THR A 127 20.66 -5.94 2.39
CA THR A 127 19.21 -6.16 2.52
C THR A 127 18.79 -7.63 2.44
N LEU A 128 17.58 -7.93 2.91
CA LEU A 128 16.94 -9.24 2.73
C LEU A 128 16.80 -9.63 1.25
N LEU A 129 16.70 -8.66 0.33
CA LEU A 129 16.62 -8.92 -1.11
C LEU A 129 17.86 -9.67 -1.59
N TYR A 130 19.06 -9.28 -1.18
CA TYR A 130 20.30 -9.95 -1.57
C TYR A 130 20.33 -11.40 -1.08
N ILE A 131 20.04 -11.60 0.21
CA ILE A 131 20.04 -12.94 0.84
C ILE A 131 19.06 -13.87 0.13
N ARG A 132 17.85 -13.38 -0.20
CA ARG A 132 16.82 -14.19 -0.85
C ARG A 132 17.06 -14.38 -2.34
N ALA A 133 17.61 -13.39 -3.04
CA ALA A 133 17.99 -13.52 -4.44
C ALA A 133 19.02 -14.63 -4.65
N LEU A 134 19.96 -14.82 -3.72
CA LEU A 134 20.93 -15.91 -3.76
C LEU A 134 20.30 -17.30 -3.52
N LYS A 135 19.22 -17.38 -2.72
CA LYS A 135 18.56 -18.65 -2.37
C LYS A 135 17.46 -19.04 -3.35
N ASN A 136 16.72 -18.06 -3.88
CA ASN A 136 15.58 -18.27 -4.77
C ASN A 136 15.58 -17.22 -5.91
N PRO A 137 16.51 -17.31 -6.87
CA PRO A 137 16.64 -16.31 -7.94
C PRO A 137 15.39 -16.21 -8.82
N SER A 138 14.71 -17.34 -9.05
CA SER A 138 13.55 -17.43 -9.93
C SER A 138 12.36 -16.60 -9.44
N HIS A 139 12.20 -16.43 -8.13
CA HIS A 139 11.16 -15.55 -7.56
C HIS A 139 11.34 -14.08 -7.96
N TYR A 140 12.58 -13.65 -8.18
CA TYR A 140 12.92 -12.27 -8.56
C TYR A 140 13.05 -12.08 -10.08
N GLY A 141 12.65 -13.09 -10.87
CA GLY A 141 12.74 -13.05 -12.33
C GLY A 141 14.16 -13.27 -12.88
N PHE A 142 15.10 -13.78 -12.07
CA PHE A 142 16.44 -14.13 -12.51
C PHE A 142 16.46 -15.55 -13.10
N ALA A 143 17.33 -15.77 -14.09
CA ALA A 143 17.49 -17.07 -14.71
C ALA A 143 17.93 -18.13 -13.68
N SER A 144 17.31 -19.31 -13.73
CA SER A 144 17.67 -20.44 -12.87
C SER A 144 19.08 -20.93 -13.21
N GLY A 145 19.92 -21.15 -12.20
CA GLY A 145 21.29 -21.66 -12.37
C GLY A 145 22.39 -20.60 -12.50
N LEU A 146 22.07 -19.31 -12.32
CA LEU A 146 23.10 -18.29 -12.16
C LEU A 146 23.98 -18.58 -10.94
N ASN A 147 25.29 -18.42 -11.10
CA ASN A 147 26.22 -18.40 -9.98
C ASN A 147 26.04 -17.12 -9.15
N LYS A 148 26.70 -17.05 -7.99
CA LYS A 148 26.66 -15.87 -7.10
C LYS A 148 26.97 -14.58 -7.87
N ASP A 149 28.03 -14.58 -8.68
CA ASP A 149 28.46 -13.39 -9.44
C ASP A 149 27.41 -12.95 -10.48
N GLY A 150 26.72 -13.89 -11.12
CA GLY A 150 25.64 -13.60 -12.06
C GLY A 150 24.42 -12.98 -11.38
N ILE A 151 24.10 -13.40 -10.15
CA ILE A 151 23.03 -12.79 -9.36
C ILE A 151 23.43 -11.37 -8.91
N GLU A 152 24.68 -11.18 -8.49
CA GLU A 152 25.20 -9.86 -8.14
C GLU A 152 25.17 -8.90 -9.32
N ALA A 153 25.58 -9.36 -10.51
CA ALA A 153 25.50 -8.58 -11.73
C ALA A 153 24.05 -8.17 -12.06
N LYS A 154 23.07 -9.06 -11.83
CA LYS A 154 21.65 -8.75 -12.03
C LYS A 154 21.09 -7.75 -11.02
N LEU A 155 21.51 -7.84 -9.76
CA LEU A 155 21.14 -6.86 -8.73
C LEU A 155 21.78 -5.49 -9.02
N GLN A 156 23.01 -5.47 -9.52
CA GLN A 156 23.68 -4.25 -9.96
C GLN A 156 22.99 -3.64 -11.19
N GLU A 157 22.60 -4.44 -12.19
CA GLU A 157 21.81 -4.00 -13.34
C GLU A 157 20.49 -3.38 -12.89
N LEU A 158 19.79 -4.03 -11.96
CA LEU A 158 18.56 -3.50 -11.38
C LEU A 158 18.82 -2.17 -10.67
N CYS A 159 19.86 -2.06 -9.84
CA CYS A 159 20.24 -0.83 -9.16
C CYS A 159 20.48 0.32 -10.15
N LEU A 160 21.36 0.10 -11.14
CA LEU A 160 21.72 1.07 -12.16
C LEU A 160 20.50 1.53 -12.97
N LYS A 161 19.61 0.60 -13.34
CA LYS A 161 18.37 0.94 -14.03
C LYS A 161 17.52 1.92 -13.21
N ASN A 162 17.29 1.63 -11.92
CA ASN A 162 16.48 2.50 -11.06
C ASN A 162 17.16 3.87 -10.84
N LEU A 163 18.49 3.92 -10.70
CA LEU A 163 19.25 5.18 -10.59
C LEU A 163 19.15 6.01 -11.88
N ASN A 164 19.24 5.37 -13.04
CA ASN A 164 19.05 6.04 -14.33
C ASN A 164 17.62 6.57 -14.49
N ASP A 165 16.62 5.82 -14.06
CA ASP A 165 15.22 6.24 -14.07
C ASP A 165 15.01 7.48 -13.17
N LEU A 166 15.61 7.52 -11.97
CA LEU A 166 15.59 8.71 -11.09
C LEU A 166 16.26 9.92 -11.74
N SER A 167 17.42 9.71 -12.37
CA SER A 167 18.17 10.77 -13.07
C SER A 167 17.39 11.31 -14.27
N SER A 168 16.68 10.44 -15.00
CA SER A 168 15.88 10.82 -16.18
C SER A 168 14.74 11.80 -15.88
N LEU A 169 14.22 11.79 -14.64
CA LEU A 169 13.19 12.72 -14.16
C LEU A 169 13.77 13.85 -13.31
N ASP A 170 15.09 14.07 -13.33
CA ASP A 170 15.77 15.08 -12.53
C ASP A 170 15.44 14.99 -11.02
N LEU A 171 15.28 13.78 -10.49
CA LEU A 171 15.09 13.54 -9.04
C LEU A 171 16.44 13.46 -8.31
N ILE A 172 17.47 13.02 -9.03
CA ILE A 172 18.86 13.00 -8.57
C ILE A 172 19.74 13.59 -9.67
N LYS A 173 20.82 14.27 -9.27
CA LYS A 173 21.89 14.73 -10.17
C LYS A 173 23.17 13.98 -9.83
N MET A 174 23.95 13.64 -10.85
CA MET A 174 25.29 13.11 -10.69
C MET A 174 26.28 14.26 -10.88
N ASP A 175 27.16 14.49 -9.91
CA ASP A 175 28.21 15.51 -10.03
C ASP A 175 29.42 15.00 -10.85
N GLU A 176 30.40 15.88 -11.07
CA GLU A 176 31.64 15.57 -11.81
C GLU A 176 32.45 14.41 -11.17
N GLY A 177 32.24 14.13 -9.88
CA GLY A 177 32.84 13.03 -9.14
C GLY A 177 31.97 11.77 -9.08
N VAL A 178 30.89 11.70 -9.86
CA VAL A 178 29.91 10.58 -9.86
C VAL A 178 29.16 10.44 -8.53
N ASN A 179 29.14 11.49 -7.70
CA ASN A 179 28.34 11.49 -6.48
C ASN A 179 26.91 11.95 -6.76
N PHE A 180 25.96 11.34 -6.07
CA PHE A 180 24.56 11.70 -6.13
C PHE A 180 24.27 12.94 -5.28
N LYS A 181 23.54 13.88 -5.88
CA LYS A 181 22.94 15.02 -5.20
C LYS A 181 21.43 14.99 -5.39
N PRO A 182 20.64 14.95 -4.31
CA PRO A 182 19.18 14.96 -4.42
C PRO A 182 18.70 16.34 -4.91
N THR A 183 17.76 16.35 -5.85
CA THR A 183 17.07 17.59 -6.25
C THR A 183 15.92 17.90 -5.28
N GLU A 184 15.32 19.08 -5.40
CA GLU A 184 14.14 19.41 -4.58
C GLU A 184 12.98 18.45 -4.86
N ALA A 185 12.77 18.07 -6.13
CA ALA A 185 11.75 17.08 -6.49
C ALA A 185 12.02 15.70 -5.87
N GLY A 186 13.28 15.26 -5.86
CA GLY A 186 13.69 14.03 -5.16
C GLY A 186 13.46 14.11 -3.65
N ARG A 187 13.79 15.24 -3.02
CA ARG A 187 13.52 15.50 -1.59
C ARG A 187 12.04 15.44 -1.27
N LEU A 188 11.21 16.16 -2.03
CA LEU A 188 9.76 16.18 -1.86
C LEU A 188 9.17 14.77 -2.02
N MET A 189 9.63 14.00 -3.02
CA MET A 189 9.17 12.62 -3.25
C MET A 189 9.40 11.73 -2.02
N ALA A 190 10.60 11.83 -1.41
CA ALA A 190 10.94 11.08 -0.21
C ALA A 190 10.13 11.56 1.02
N TRP A 191 10.04 12.87 1.25
CA TRP A 191 9.34 13.44 2.42
C TRP A 191 7.84 13.17 2.43
N TYR A 192 7.19 13.23 1.27
CA TYR A 192 5.75 13.00 1.16
C TYR A 192 5.40 11.54 0.88
N TYR A 193 6.38 10.63 0.78
CA TYR A 193 6.18 9.21 0.46
C TYR A 193 5.33 9.01 -0.80
N ILE A 194 5.72 9.69 -1.89
CA ILE A 194 5.06 9.60 -3.20
C ILE A 194 5.79 8.59 -4.07
N THR A 195 5.04 7.79 -4.82
CA THR A 195 5.57 6.78 -5.72
C THR A 195 6.19 7.40 -6.97
N PHE A 196 7.22 6.76 -7.52
CA PHE A 196 7.93 7.28 -8.70
C PHE A 196 7.01 7.47 -9.91
N GLU A 197 6.10 6.51 -10.12
CA GLU A 197 5.09 6.57 -11.20
C GLU A 197 4.15 7.77 -11.07
N THR A 198 3.81 8.17 -9.84
CA THR A 198 2.97 9.36 -9.62
C THR A 198 3.75 10.64 -9.90
N VAL A 199 5.02 10.72 -9.48
CA VAL A 199 5.90 11.85 -9.80
C VAL A 199 6.05 11.99 -11.32
N LYS A 200 6.30 10.89 -12.04
CA LYS A 200 6.37 10.86 -13.51
C LYS A 200 5.15 11.46 -14.18
N LYS A 201 3.94 11.24 -13.63
CA LYS A 201 2.71 11.86 -14.14
C LYS A 201 2.69 13.35 -13.88
N PHE A 202 3.13 13.82 -12.73
CA PHE A 202 3.15 15.25 -12.41
C PHE A 202 4.18 16.05 -13.20
N TYR A 203 5.27 15.42 -13.66
CA TYR A 203 6.20 16.06 -14.61
C TYR A 203 5.58 16.37 -15.98
N THR A 204 4.38 15.87 -16.28
CA THR A 204 3.67 16.22 -17.54
C THR A 204 2.87 17.52 -17.45
N ILE A 205 2.80 18.14 -16.26
CA ILE A 205 2.09 19.40 -16.03
C ILE A 205 2.87 20.55 -16.65
N SER A 206 2.16 21.44 -17.35
CA SER A 206 2.67 22.57 -18.12
C SER A 206 2.29 23.95 -17.55
N GLY A 207 1.54 23.99 -16.44
CA GLY A 207 1.08 25.19 -15.74
C GLY A 207 -0.20 25.82 -16.31
N LYS A 208 -0.84 25.18 -17.31
CA LYS A 208 -2.07 25.65 -17.96
C LYS A 208 -3.30 24.81 -17.63
N GLU A 209 -3.13 23.82 -16.76
CA GLU A 209 -4.11 22.81 -16.42
C GLU A 209 -5.28 23.44 -15.67
N THR A 210 -6.50 23.07 -16.07
CA THR A 210 -7.70 23.49 -15.35
C THR A 210 -7.88 22.67 -14.08
N LEU A 211 -8.75 23.12 -13.17
CA LEU A 211 -9.10 22.34 -11.98
C LEU A 211 -9.63 20.94 -12.33
N SER A 212 -10.34 20.78 -13.45
CA SER A 212 -10.84 19.49 -13.93
C SER A 212 -9.69 18.55 -14.33
N ASP A 213 -8.67 19.10 -14.98
CA ASP A 213 -7.49 18.35 -15.41
C ASP A 213 -6.68 17.89 -14.18
N LEU A 214 -6.51 18.77 -13.19
CA LEU A 214 -5.82 18.44 -11.93
C LEU A 214 -6.52 17.32 -11.16
N VAL A 215 -7.85 17.36 -11.04
CA VAL A 215 -8.61 16.29 -10.36
C VAL A 215 -8.46 14.97 -11.13
N THR A 216 -8.47 15.02 -12.46
CA THR A 216 -8.27 13.83 -13.31
C THR A 216 -6.87 13.25 -13.15
N LEU A 217 -5.86 14.11 -13.09
CA LEU A 217 -4.47 13.73 -12.90
C LEU A 217 -4.25 13.08 -11.53
N ILE A 218 -4.77 13.69 -10.46
CA ILE A 218 -4.72 13.14 -9.10
C ILE A 218 -5.45 11.79 -9.06
N ALA A 219 -6.64 11.67 -9.66
CA ALA A 219 -7.37 10.42 -9.68
C ALA A 219 -6.62 9.27 -10.39
N GLY A 220 -5.65 9.60 -11.24
CA GLY A 220 -4.77 8.66 -11.92
C GLY A 220 -3.54 8.20 -11.12
N CYS A 221 -3.28 8.74 -9.93
CA CYS A 221 -2.08 8.43 -9.14
C CYS A 221 -1.98 6.94 -8.74
N LYS A 222 -0.75 6.42 -8.64
CA LYS A 222 -0.47 5.00 -8.30
C LYS A 222 -0.80 4.68 -6.85
N GLU A 223 -0.85 5.67 -5.97
CA GLU A 223 -1.29 5.52 -4.57
C GLU A 223 -2.74 5.05 -4.45
N PHE A 224 -3.53 5.17 -5.52
CA PHE A 224 -4.91 4.70 -5.58
C PHE A 224 -5.03 3.32 -6.25
N LEU A 225 -3.94 2.56 -6.45
CA LEU A 225 -3.97 1.24 -7.12
C LEU A 225 -4.86 0.23 -6.40
N ASP A 226 -4.91 0.30 -5.08
CA ASP A 226 -5.70 -0.61 -4.25
C ASP A 226 -7.22 -0.34 -4.31
N ILE A 227 -7.63 0.77 -4.92
CA ILE A 227 -9.05 1.10 -5.10
C ILE A 227 -9.57 0.39 -6.33
N GLN A 228 -10.63 -0.41 -6.16
CA GLN A 228 -11.24 -1.14 -7.28
C GLN A 228 -12.64 -0.65 -7.58
N LEU A 229 -13.02 -0.68 -8.87
CA LEU A 229 -14.38 -0.42 -9.31
C LEU A 229 -15.21 -1.70 -9.31
N ARG A 230 -16.23 -1.75 -8.46
CA ARG A 230 -17.11 -2.90 -8.25
C ARG A 230 -18.39 -2.76 -9.08
N ILE A 231 -19.09 -3.86 -9.31
CA ILE A 231 -20.31 -3.86 -10.15
C ILE A 231 -21.48 -3.21 -9.40
N ASN A 232 -21.65 -3.51 -8.11
CA ASN A 232 -22.76 -3.05 -7.27
C ASN A 232 -22.75 -1.54 -7.04
N GLU A 233 -21.58 -0.90 -7.01
CA GLU A 233 -21.44 0.54 -6.80
C GLU A 233 -21.60 1.36 -8.09
N LYS A 234 -21.57 0.74 -9.29
CA LYS A 234 -21.69 1.46 -10.58
C LYS A 234 -22.97 2.27 -10.67
N LYS A 235 -24.09 1.79 -10.15
CA LYS A 235 -25.36 2.54 -10.19
C LYS A 235 -25.25 3.83 -9.39
N THR A 236 -24.75 3.74 -8.16
CA THR A 236 -24.53 4.88 -7.27
C THR A 236 -23.56 5.88 -7.87
N LEU A 237 -22.41 5.40 -8.37
CA LEU A 237 -21.40 6.24 -9.03
C LEU A 237 -21.96 6.95 -10.27
N ASN A 238 -22.73 6.27 -11.12
CA ASN A 238 -23.34 6.92 -12.29
C ASN A 238 -24.40 7.95 -11.91
N THR A 239 -25.11 7.74 -10.79
CA THR A 239 -26.06 8.72 -10.23
C THR A 239 -25.33 9.97 -9.73
N LEU A 240 -24.16 9.81 -9.09
CA LEU A 240 -23.29 10.92 -8.71
C LEU A 240 -22.71 11.65 -9.93
N ASN A 241 -22.45 10.93 -11.02
CA ASN A 241 -21.91 11.49 -12.26
C ASN A 241 -22.92 12.37 -13.01
N LYS A 242 -24.12 11.83 -13.28
CA LYS A 242 -25.20 12.51 -14.03
C LYS A 242 -26.57 12.02 -13.54
N ASP A 243 -27.36 12.93 -12.97
CA ASP A 243 -28.75 12.71 -12.59
C ASP A 243 -29.52 14.03 -12.76
N PRO A 244 -30.59 14.08 -13.57
CA PRO A 244 -31.37 15.30 -13.78
C PRO A 244 -32.13 15.78 -12.53
N ASN A 245 -32.33 14.91 -11.52
CA ASN A 245 -33.15 15.19 -10.34
C ASN A 245 -32.32 15.42 -9.07
N ARG A 246 -30.99 15.40 -9.15
CA ARG A 246 -30.09 15.50 -7.98
C ARG A 246 -28.88 16.38 -8.27
N ILE A 247 -28.28 16.90 -7.21
CA ILE A 247 -26.98 17.56 -7.29
C ILE A 247 -25.93 16.49 -7.63
N THR A 248 -25.22 16.70 -8.75
CA THR A 248 -24.15 15.82 -9.23
C THR A 248 -22.78 16.48 -9.07
N ILE A 249 -21.73 15.72 -9.36
CA ILE A 249 -20.36 16.23 -9.37
C ILE A 249 -20.19 17.43 -10.31
N ARG A 250 -19.28 18.35 -9.94
CA ARG A 250 -19.06 19.63 -10.63
C ARG A 250 -18.59 19.47 -12.07
N PHE A 251 -17.76 18.46 -12.34
CA PHE A 251 -17.21 18.11 -13.64
C PHE A 251 -17.69 16.70 -14.02
N PRO A 252 -18.88 16.56 -14.62
CA PRO A 252 -19.40 15.27 -15.06
C PRO A 252 -18.51 14.63 -16.12
N MET A 253 -18.16 13.37 -15.93
CA MET A 253 -17.40 12.60 -16.91
C MET A 253 -18.30 12.11 -18.05
N GLU A 254 -17.71 11.93 -19.23
CA GLU A 254 -18.41 11.40 -20.39
C GLU A 254 -18.79 9.92 -20.21
N GLY A 255 -20.04 9.59 -20.54
CA GLY A 255 -20.55 8.23 -20.43
C GLY A 255 -20.69 7.71 -19.00
N ARG A 256 -20.60 6.37 -18.88
CA ARG A 256 -20.70 5.65 -17.61
C ARG A 256 -19.33 5.49 -16.97
N ILE A 257 -19.28 5.48 -15.64
CA ILE A 257 -18.06 5.18 -14.88
C ILE A 257 -17.67 3.71 -15.11
N LYS A 258 -16.51 3.54 -15.75
CA LYS A 258 -15.98 2.23 -16.19
C LYS A 258 -14.58 1.93 -15.65
N THR A 259 -13.82 2.95 -15.26
CA THR A 259 -12.46 2.77 -14.78
C THR A 259 -12.32 3.16 -13.31
N ARG A 260 -11.23 2.71 -12.70
CA ARG A 260 -10.84 3.07 -11.33
C ARG A 260 -10.61 4.57 -11.22
N GLU A 261 -9.91 5.16 -12.18
CA GLU A 261 -9.60 6.58 -12.23
C GLU A 261 -10.90 7.40 -12.25
N MET A 262 -11.89 6.98 -13.03
CA MET A 262 -13.22 7.62 -13.03
C MET A 262 -13.93 7.50 -11.67
N LYS A 263 -13.80 6.35 -10.99
CA LYS A 263 -14.34 6.18 -9.63
C LYS A 263 -13.68 7.14 -8.64
N VAL A 264 -12.35 7.17 -8.61
CA VAL A 264 -11.59 8.04 -7.71
C VAL A 264 -11.93 9.50 -7.98
N ASN A 265 -11.96 9.91 -9.24
CA ASN A 265 -12.35 11.26 -9.65
C ASN A 265 -13.77 11.61 -9.15
N CYS A 266 -14.75 10.72 -9.39
CA CYS A 266 -16.13 10.90 -8.92
C CYS A 266 -16.20 11.09 -7.39
N LEU A 267 -15.49 10.27 -6.62
CA LEU A 267 -15.49 10.33 -5.16
C LEU A 267 -14.81 11.58 -4.61
N ILE A 268 -13.70 12.03 -5.23
CA ILE A 268 -13.04 13.30 -4.89
C ILE A 268 -14.04 14.45 -5.06
N GLN A 269 -14.69 14.52 -6.22
CA GLN A 269 -15.64 15.60 -6.51
C GLN A 269 -16.88 15.54 -5.61
N ALA A 270 -17.41 14.35 -5.35
CA ALA A 270 -18.58 14.18 -4.48
C ALA A 270 -18.28 14.65 -3.05
N GLN A 271 -17.12 14.29 -2.51
CA GLN A 271 -16.72 14.70 -1.16
C GLN A 271 -16.47 16.21 -1.07
N LEU A 272 -15.75 16.80 -2.04
CA LEU A 272 -15.52 18.26 -2.08
C LEU A 272 -16.81 19.06 -2.33
N GLY A 273 -17.77 18.48 -3.05
CA GLY A 273 -19.10 19.05 -3.28
C GLY A 273 -20.10 18.75 -2.16
N CYS A 274 -19.67 18.10 -1.07
CA CYS A 274 -20.50 17.68 0.06
C CYS A 274 -21.76 16.86 -0.36
N ILE A 275 -21.64 16.07 -1.42
CA ILE A 275 -22.72 15.21 -1.92
C ILE A 275 -22.75 13.93 -1.06
N PRO A 276 -23.91 13.54 -0.50
CA PRO A 276 -23.99 12.40 0.41
C PRO A 276 -23.71 11.07 -0.31
N ILE A 277 -22.73 10.33 0.18
CA ILE A 277 -22.41 8.96 -0.25
C ILE A 277 -23.01 8.00 0.79
N GLN A 278 -24.12 7.35 0.45
CA GLN A 278 -24.83 6.45 1.37
C GLN A 278 -24.21 5.05 1.46
N ASP A 279 -23.42 4.67 0.46
CA ASP A 279 -22.79 3.36 0.41
C ASP A 279 -21.56 3.32 1.34
N PHE A 280 -21.56 2.36 2.26
CA PHE A 280 -20.50 2.20 3.26
C PHE A 280 -19.14 1.93 2.61
N ALA A 281 -19.10 1.11 1.57
CA ALA A 281 -17.88 0.77 0.87
C ALA A 281 -17.28 1.98 0.15
N LEU A 282 -18.11 2.77 -0.53
CA LEU A 282 -17.67 4.02 -1.16
C LEU A 282 -17.22 5.08 -0.14
N THR A 283 -17.79 5.07 1.06
CA THR A 283 -17.36 5.95 2.16
C THR A 283 -15.96 5.58 2.65
N GLN A 284 -15.67 4.28 2.81
CA GLN A 284 -14.31 3.80 3.10
C GLN A 284 -13.34 4.10 1.94
N ASP A 285 -13.80 3.87 0.71
CA ASP A 285 -13.32 4.43 -0.56
C ASP A 285 -12.71 5.82 -0.39
N THR A 286 -13.63 6.73 -0.08
CA THR A 286 -13.40 8.17 0.03
C THR A 286 -12.43 8.52 1.16
N ALA A 287 -12.58 7.92 2.34
CA ALA A 287 -11.67 8.17 3.46
C ALA A 287 -10.21 7.82 3.10
N LYS A 288 -9.99 6.70 2.40
CA LYS A 288 -8.66 6.32 1.91
C LYS A 288 -8.15 7.29 0.86
N ILE A 289 -9.00 7.68 -0.10
CA ILE A 289 -8.65 8.64 -1.14
C ILE A 289 -8.15 9.94 -0.52
N PHE A 290 -8.84 10.50 0.46
CA PHE A 290 -8.43 11.77 1.08
C PHE A 290 -7.19 11.65 1.95
N ARG A 291 -7.01 10.52 2.64
CA ARG A 291 -5.78 10.25 3.39
C ARG A 291 -4.54 10.29 2.49
N HIS A 292 -4.57 9.59 1.35
CA HIS A 292 -3.47 9.60 0.39
C HIS A 292 -3.45 10.87 -0.47
N GLY A 293 -4.60 11.43 -0.81
CA GLY A 293 -4.74 12.66 -1.59
C GLY A 293 -4.13 13.87 -0.90
N SER A 294 -4.18 13.95 0.42
CA SER A 294 -3.58 15.05 1.19
C SER A 294 -2.06 15.16 0.98
N ARG A 295 -1.32 14.05 1.01
CA ARG A 295 0.14 14.05 0.73
C ARG A 295 0.46 14.30 -0.74
N ILE A 296 -0.34 13.76 -1.65
CA ILE A 296 -0.17 13.91 -3.10
C ILE A 296 -0.35 15.38 -3.51
N THR A 297 -1.41 16.02 -3.01
CA THR A 297 -1.71 17.44 -3.31
C THR A 297 -0.70 18.40 -2.70
N ARG A 298 -0.22 18.12 -1.47
CA ARG A 298 0.88 18.90 -0.86
C ARG A 298 2.17 18.78 -1.66
N TRP A 299 2.56 17.56 -2.04
CA TRP A 299 3.73 17.34 -2.89
C TRP A 299 3.60 18.15 -4.19
N LEU A 300 2.44 18.10 -4.85
CA LEU A 300 2.22 18.80 -6.11
C LEU A 300 2.30 20.32 -5.93
N SER A 301 1.71 20.85 -4.87
CA SER A 301 1.76 22.29 -4.54
C SER A 301 3.20 22.75 -4.33
N ASP A 302 3.98 22.01 -3.53
CA ASP A 302 5.36 22.38 -3.22
C ASP A 302 6.28 22.21 -4.45
N PHE A 303 6.02 21.19 -5.27
CA PHE A 303 6.75 20.95 -6.51
C PHE A 303 6.58 22.11 -7.50
N VAL A 304 5.33 22.56 -7.72
CA VAL A 304 5.06 23.71 -8.60
C VAL A 304 5.67 24.99 -8.03
N ALA A 305 5.54 25.23 -6.71
CA ALA A 305 6.14 26.39 -6.06
C ALA A 305 7.68 26.40 -6.13
N ALA A 306 8.31 25.22 -6.22
CA ALA A 306 9.76 25.10 -6.41
C ALA A 306 10.20 25.34 -7.87
N GLN A 307 9.32 25.16 -8.86
CA GLN A 307 9.61 25.44 -10.27
C GLN A 307 9.46 26.92 -10.65
N GLU A 308 8.68 27.68 -9.90
CA GLU A 308 8.51 29.14 -10.10
C GLU A 308 9.71 29.97 -9.57
N LYS A 309 10.64 29.36 -8.84
CA LYS A 309 11.85 30.00 -8.30
C LYS A 309 13.08 29.76 -9.16
#